data_AF-A0A356FX70-F1
#
_entry.id   AF-A0A356FX70-F1
#
_cell.length_a   1.000
_cell.length_b   1.000
_cell.length_c   1.000
_cell.angle_alpha   90.00
_cell.angle_beta   90.00
_cell.angle_gamma   90.00
#
_symmetry.space_group_name_H-M   'P 1'
#
loop_
_entity.id
_entity.type
_entity.pdbx_description
1 polymer ?
#
loop_
_entity_poly.entity_id
_entity_poly.type
_entity_poly.pdbx_seq_one_letter_code
_entity_poly.pdbx_strand_id
1 'polypeptide(L)'
;MSNEKNCQITLYLATPKLFLRPGLDKEYGSLIDGGIKDSTWLTGHAFIGLTDEKGKEQKWGFGPVGFDDDLIKYTTGCPSYFKDESGTHYNEAVVYPVTRQQYDAAAKKVEELKKNHGEYKLFSRNCSTTASSILRAAGIKAPDIPTGLTPHGLTIKKRLMLAARKIQIGLIKAKNKIAKLFGGKVVPTTKILDVLRNKPLPVPIKDGMKANAAKQPLNPTAILTAMLNKKAKSK
;
A
#
# COMPACT_ATOMS: atom_id res chain seq x y z
N MET A 1 -6.55 -26.17 -8.43
CA MET A 1 -6.61 -24.83 -9.06
C MET A 1 -5.25 -24.19 -8.86
N SER A 2 -4.41 -24.16 -9.89
CA SER A 2 -3.14 -23.44 -9.87
C SER A 2 -3.43 -21.98 -9.53
N ASN A 3 -2.74 -21.45 -8.53
CA ASN A 3 -3.00 -20.10 -8.06
C ASN A 3 -2.35 -19.14 -9.06
N GLU A 4 -3.07 -18.75 -10.12
CA GLU A 4 -2.56 -17.87 -11.21
C GLU A 4 -1.96 -16.56 -10.69
N LYS A 5 -2.32 -16.16 -9.46
CA LYS A 5 -1.79 -14.99 -8.76
C LYS A 5 -0.70 -15.37 -7.77
N ASN A 6 0.48 -15.70 -8.28
CA ASN A 6 1.67 -16.03 -7.48
C ASN A 6 2.63 -14.84 -7.27
N CYS A 7 2.40 -13.71 -7.95
CA CYS A 7 3.18 -12.48 -7.80
C CYS A 7 2.42 -11.44 -6.98
N GLN A 8 3.11 -10.39 -6.53
CA GLN A 8 2.49 -9.30 -5.78
C GLN A 8 2.99 -7.92 -6.25
N ILE A 9 2.09 -6.96 -6.22
CA ILE A 9 2.43 -5.53 -6.29
C ILE A 9 2.00 -4.90 -4.97
N THR A 10 2.89 -4.19 -4.31
CA THR A 10 2.61 -3.53 -3.03
C THR A 10 2.66 -2.03 -3.21
N LEU A 11 1.57 -1.33 -2.89
CA LEU A 11 1.58 0.12 -2.70
C LEU A 11 1.96 0.42 -1.26
N TYR A 12 3.14 1.00 -1.05
CA TYR A 12 3.60 1.48 0.25
C TYR A 12 3.24 2.95 0.44
N LEU A 13 2.86 3.29 1.67
CA LEU A 13 2.44 4.63 2.05
C LEU A 13 3.13 5.04 3.35
N ALA A 14 3.83 6.17 3.30
CA ALA A 14 4.13 6.95 4.48
C ALA A 14 2.95 7.91 4.71
N THR A 15 2.21 7.65 5.80
CA THR A 15 0.97 8.35 6.11
C THR A 15 1.24 9.84 6.36
N PRO A 16 0.48 10.75 5.72
CA PRO A 16 0.56 12.17 6.03
C PRO A 16 0.29 12.46 7.52
N LYS A 17 1.02 13.41 8.13
CA LYS A 17 0.91 13.71 9.57
C LYS A 17 -0.53 13.93 10.04
N LEU A 18 -1.34 14.63 9.25
CA LEU A 18 -2.74 14.95 9.57
C LEU A 18 -3.62 13.70 9.80
N PHE A 19 -3.20 12.53 9.32
CA PHE A 19 -3.92 11.27 9.47
C PHE A 19 -3.34 10.35 10.55
N LEU A 20 -2.29 10.81 11.24
CA LEU A 20 -1.70 10.13 12.39
C LEU A 20 -2.30 10.69 13.68
N ARG A 21 -2.37 9.85 14.73
CA ARG A 21 -2.82 10.33 16.04
C ARG A 21 -1.73 11.22 16.65
N PRO A 22 -2.07 12.17 17.54
CA PRO A 22 -1.07 12.91 18.30
C PRO A 22 -0.11 11.97 19.07
N GLY A 23 1.18 12.28 19.08
CA GLY A 23 2.22 11.54 19.84
C GLY A 23 2.80 10.33 19.09
N LEU A 24 2.03 9.76 18.17
CA LEU A 24 2.47 8.71 17.25
C LEU A 24 3.54 9.27 16.29
N ASP A 25 3.47 10.56 15.97
CA ASP A 25 4.44 11.30 15.16
C ASP A 25 5.88 11.26 15.74
N LYS A 26 6.05 11.26 17.07
CA LYS A 26 7.38 11.12 17.71
C LYS A 26 7.98 9.72 17.58
N GLU A 27 7.14 8.70 17.53
CA GLU A 27 7.51 7.29 17.26
C GLU A 27 7.87 7.09 15.77
N TYR A 28 7.35 7.94 14.88
CA TYR A 28 7.53 7.86 13.43
C TYR A 28 8.64 8.75 12.86
N GLY A 29 8.89 9.91 13.48
CA GLY A 29 9.86 10.91 13.01
C GLY A 29 11.31 10.70 13.48
N SER A 30 11.53 9.89 14.52
CA SER A 30 12.85 9.70 15.15
C SER A 30 13.70 8.57 14.55
N LEU A 31 13.16 7.74 13.65
CA LEU A 31 13.87 6.62 12.98
C LEU A 31 14.57 7.05 11.68
N ILE A 32 14.83 8.34 11.52
CA ILE A 32 15.19 8.95 10.24
C ILE A 32 16.65 9.41 10.30
N ASP A 33 17.57 8.49 9.96
CA ASP A 33 18.96 8.83 9.61
C ASP A 33 19.11 9.03 8.08
N GLY A 34 18.02 9.47 7.42
CA GLY A 34 17.91 9.59 5.96
C GLY A 34 16.80 10.54 5.45
N GLY A 35 16.31 11.42 6.33
CA GLY A 35 15.37 12.52 6.07
C GLY A 35 14.08 12.24 5.27
N ILE A 36 12.93 12.02 5.93
CA ILE A 36 11.66 12.61 5.44
C ILE A 36 11.79 14.11 5.73
N LYS A 37 12.39 14.87 4.81
CA LYS A 37 12.57 16.31 4.96
C LYS A 37 11.20 17.01 4.85
N ASP A 38 11.00 18.01 5.70
CA ASP A 38 9.76 18.58 6.27
C ASP A 38 8.48 18.70 5.41
N SER A 39 8.56 18.77 4.08
CA SER A 39 7.35 18.83 3.23
C SER A 39 6.68 17.45 3.07
N THR A 40 7.45 16.38 2.97
CA THR A 40 6.94 14.99 2.86
C THR A 40 6.29 14.47 4.15
N TRP A 41 6.61 15.10 5.27
CA TRP A 41 5.96 14.88 6.56
C TRP A 41 4.50 15.37 6.56
N LEU A 42 4.26 16.53 5.95
CA LEU A 42 2.92 17.09 5.75
C LEU A 42 2.17 16.39 4.61
N THR A 43 2.83 16.09 3.49
CA THR A 43 2.17 15.55 2.30
C THR A 43 2.01 14.03 2.28
N GLY A 44 2.82 13.32 3.07
CA GLY A 44 3.04 11.87 2.97
C GLY A 44 3.95 11.48 1.81
N HIS A 45 4.18 10.17 1.65
CA HIS A 45 4.94 9.59 0.53
C HIS A 45 4.32 8.28 0.06
N ALA A 46 4.52 7.93 -1.22
CA ALA A 46 4.00 6.71 -1.84
C ALA A 46 5.01 6.09 -2.80
N PHE A 47 5.18 4.77 -2.73
CA PHE A 47 6.11 4.03 -3.58
C PHE A 47 5.61 2.60 -3.82
N ILE A 48 6.22 1.89 -4.78
CA ILE A 48 5.74 0.56 -5.22
C ILE A 48 6.80 -0.50 -4.92
N GLY A 49 6.36 -1.63 -4.35
CA GLY A 49 7.09 -2.89 -4.34
C GLY A 49 6.57 -3.84 -5.43
N LEU A 50 7.48 -4.52 -6.12
CA LEU A 50 7.18 -5.64 -7.01
C LEU A 50 7.81 -6.91 -6.45
N THR A 51 6.98 -7.90 -6.13
CA THR A 51 7.42 -9.20 -5.59
C THR A 51 7.12 -10.31 -6.58
N ASP A 52 8.15 -11.03 -7.00
CA ASP A 52 8.03 -12.15 -7.94
C ASP A 52 7.45 -13.42 -7.27
N GLU A 53 7.25 -14.48 -8.05
CA GLU A 53 6.76 -15.77 -7.56
C GLU A 53 7.70 -16.48 -6.59
N LYS A 54 8.97 -16.06 -6.55
CA LYS A 54 10.00 -16.58 -5.63
C LYS A 54 10.03 -15.78 -4.32
N GLY A 55 9.21 -14.75 -4.19
CA GLY A 55 9.14 -13.87 -3.01
C GLY A 55 10.22 -12.79 -2.98
N LYS A 56 10.96 -12.57 -4.08
CA LYS A 56 11.96 -11.51 -4.16
C LYS A 56 11.29 -10.18 -4.47
N GLU A 57 11.41 -9.23 -3.55
CA GLU A 57 10.82 -7.89 -3.68
C GLU A 57 11.85 -6.84 -4.10
N GLN A 58 11.46 -5.95 -5.00
CA GLN A 58 12.17 -4.72 -5.34
C GLN A 58 11.25 -3.52 -5.14
N LYS A 59 11.77 -2.42 -4.58
CA LYS A 59 10.96 -1.24 -4.25
C LYS A 59 11.47 -0.03 -5.01
N TRP A 60 10.55 0.71 -5.64
CA TRP A 60 10.87 1.85 -6.48
C TRP A 60 10.00 3.04 -6.11
N GLY A 61 10.62 4.21 -6.04
CA GLY A 61 9.93 5.46 -5.77
C GLY A 61 10.44 6.62 -6.62
N PHE A 62 9.64 7.68 -6.62
CA PHE A 62 9.77 8.85 -7.46
C PHE A 62 9.68 10.12 -6.63
N GLY A 63 10.62 11.03 -6.79
CA GLY A 63 10.66 12.26 -6.01
C GLY A 63 11.50 13.36 -6.68
N PRO A 64 11.48 14.59 -6.13
CA PRO A 64 12.27 15.70 -6.63
C PRO A 64 13.77 15.52 -6.30
N VAL A 65 14.64 15.99 -7.19
CA VAL A 65 16.09 16.10 -6.95
C VAL A 65 16.36 17.47 -6.32
N GLY A 66 17.14 17.47 -5.23
CA GLY A 66 17.34 18.67 -4.43
C GLY A 66 16.15 18.94 -3.52
N PHE A 67 16.42 19.54 -2.37
CA PHE A 67 15.40 19.96 -1.43
C PHE A 67 15.53 21.46 -1.30
N ASP A 68 14.65 22.17 -1.98
CA ASP A 68 14.38 23.56 -1.65
C ASP A 68 13.03 23.59 -0.92
N ASP A 69 12.91 24.37 0.15
CA ASP A 69 11.63 24.63 0.83
C ASP A 69 10.65 25.46 -0.03
N ASP A 70 10.99 25.62 -1.31
CA ASP A 70 10.23 26.35 -2.30
C ASP A 70 9.16 25.46 -2.94
N LEU A 71 7.98 25.45 -2.31
CA LEU A 71 6.78 24.80 -2.83
C LEU A 71 6.45 25.24 -4.27
N ILE A 72 6.80 26.48 -4.67
CA ILE A 72 6.52 26.99 -6.02
C ILE A 72 7.31 26.20 -7.06
N LYS A 73 8.57 25.85 -6.79
CA LYS A 73 9.35 24.98 -7.69
C LYS A 73 8.69 23.62 -7.89
N TYR A 74 8.11 23.04 -6.84
CA TYR A 74 7.40 21.78 -6.96
C TYR A 74 6.08 21.91 -7.72
N THR A 75 5.42 23.07 -7.72
CA THR A 75 4.19 23.27 -8.50
C THR A 75 4.48 23.52 -9.98
N THR A 76 5.53 24.26 -10.31
CA THR A 76 5.92 24.58 -11.71
C THR A 76 6.68 23.45 -12.41
N GLY A 77 7.45 22.69 -11.65
CA GLY A 77 8.26 21.57 -12.14
C GLY A 77 9.71 21.68 -11.70
N CYS A 78 10.29 20.55 -11.30
CA CYS A 78 11.72 20.45 -10.97
C CYS A 78 12.32 19.12 -11.44
N PRO A 79 13.67 19.04 -11.52
CA PRO A 79 14.35 17.77 -11.78
C PRO A 79 13.92 16.69 -10.81
N SER A 80 13.86 15.45 -11.26
CA SER A 80 13.35 14.33 -10.47
C SER A 80 14.26 13.12 -10.50
N TYR A 81 14.00 12.16 -9.63
CA TYR A 81 14.67 10.86 -9.59
C TYR A 81 13.65 9.72 -9.60
N PHE A 82 14.09 8.56 -10.06
CA PHE A 82 13.41 7.29 -9.88
C PHE A 82 14.42 6.25 -9.40
N LYS A 83 14.32 5.82 -8.14
CA LYS A 83 15.38 5.03 -7.49
C LYS A 83 14.83 3.94 -6.59
N ASP A 84 15.74 3.08 -6.13
CA ASP A 84 15.43 2.06 -5.13
C ASP A 84 15.00 2.70 -3.81
N GLU A 85 13.92 2.17 -3.24
CA GLU A 85 13.30 2.62 -1.99
C GLU A 85 13.19 1.47 -0.97
N SER A 86 14.12 0.50 -1.02
CA SER A 86 14.14 -0.63 -0.09
C SER A 86 14.27 -0.18 1.37
N GLY A 87 15.00 0.92 1.62
CA GLY A 87 15.20 1.53 2.94
C GLY A 87 14.18 2.62 3.31
N THR A 88 13.22 2.96 2.43
CA THR A 88 12.25 4.02 2.73
C THR A 88 11.25 3.56 3.78
N HIS A 89 11.03 4.42 4.78
CA HIS A 89 10.04 4.17 5.82
C HIS A 89 8.60 4.15 5.25
N TYR A 90 7.78 3.22 5.73
CA TYR A 90 6.34 3.20 5.53
C TYR A 90 5.60 2.70 6.78
N ASN A 91 4.33 3.05 6.88
CA ASN A 91 3.45 2.58 7.96
C ASN A 91 2.12 2.02 7.46
N GLU A 92 1.71 2.33 6.23
CA GLU A 92 0.53 1.75 5.59
C GLU A 92 0.93 1.08 4.27
N ALA A 93 0.17 0.05 3.86
CA ALA A 93 0.37 -0.57 2.56
C ALA A 93 -0.95 -1.15 1.99
N VAL A 94 -0.97 -1.40 0.68
CA VAL A 94 -1.96 -2.25 0.01
C VAL A 94 -1.21 -3.29 -0.82
N VAL A 95 -1.40 -4.56 -0.49
CA VAL A 95 -0.83 -5.68 -1.26
C VAL A 95 -1.85 -6.14 -2.29
N TYR A 96 -1.46 -6.16 -3.55
CA TYR A 96 -2.25 -6.62 -4.67
C TYR A 96 -1.72 -7.98 -5.15
N PRO A 97 -2.47 -9.07 -4.95
CA PRO A 97 -2.14 -10.36 -5.56
C PRO A 97 -2.39 -10.25 -7.07
N VAL A 98 -1.37 -10.56 -7.88
CA VAL A 98 -1.39 -10.37 -9.34
C VAL A 98 -0.85 -11.59 -10.08
N THR A 99 -1.27 -11.76 -11.33
CA THR A 99 -0.71 -12.78 -12.21
C THR A 99 0.70 -12.40 -12.68
N ARG A 100 1.42 -13.36 -13.24
CA ARG A 100 2.74 -13.11 -13.83
C ARG A 100 2.69 -12.05 -14.94
N GLN A 101 1.69 -12.10 -15.81
CA GLN A 101 1.50 -11.11 -16.88
C GLN A 101 1.29 -9.69 -16.32
N GLN A 102 0.50 -9.54 -15.26
CA GLN A 102 0.30 -8.26 -14.60
C GLN A 102 1.58 -7.75 -13.92
N TYR A 103 2.36 -8.64 -13.31
CA TYR A 103 3.67 -8.34 -12.76
C TYR A 103 4.63 -7.84 -13.85
N ASP A 104 4.74 -8.55 -14.97
CA ASP A 104 5.63 -8.19 -16.07
C ASP A 104 5.25 -6.84 -16.70
N ALA A 105 3.95 -6.53 -16.78
CA ALA A 105 3.47 -5.22 -17.23
C ALA A 105 3.87 -4.08 -16.27
N ALA A 106 3.78 -4.29 -14.96
CA ALA A 106 4.28 -3.31 -13.98
C ALA A 106 5.81 -3.19 -14.02
N ALA A 107 6.53 -4.30 -14.14
CA ALA A 107 7.98 -4.32 -14.24
C ALA A 107 8.47 -3.56 -15.49
N LYS A 108 7.82 -3.77 -16.63
CA LYS A 108 8.07 -2.99 -17.85
C LYS A 108 7.87 -1.49 -17.60
N LYS A 109 6.81 -1.10 -16.87
CA LYS A 109 6.57 0.31 -16.55
C LYS A 109 7.65 0.90 -15.65
N VAL A 110 8.17 0.12 -14.70
CA VAL A 110 9.32 0.50 -13.86
C VAL A 110 10.56 0.72 -14.72
N GLU A 111 10.86 -0.16 -15.67
CA GLU A 111 12.01 0.00 -16.57
C GLU A 111 11.88 1.22 -17.51
N GLU A 112 10.66 1.51 -17.98
CA GLU A 112 10.40 2.75 -18.72
C GLU A 112 10.69 3.99 -17.88
N LEU A 113 10.26 3.99 -16.62
CA LEU A 113 10.48 5.10 -15.69
C LEU A 113 11.96 5.26 -15.34
N LYS A 114 12.72 4.17 -15.15
CA LYS A 114 14.19 4.26 -14.95
C LYS A 114 14.91 4.97 -16.08
N LYS A 115 14.45 4.78 -17.32
CA LYS A 115 15.02 5.40 -18.51
C LYS A 115 14.52 6.83 -18.72
N ASN A 116 13.25 7.09 -18.42
CA ASN A 116 12.61 8.39 -18.63
C ASN A 116 11.53 8.68 -17.59
N HIS A 117 11.96 9.12 -16.40
CA HIS A 117 11.09 9.47 -15.28
C HIS A 117 10.56 10.90 -15.33
N GLY A 118 11.11 11.76 -16.21
CA GLY A 118 10.64 13.12 -16.46
C GLY A 118 10.89 14.11 -15.33
N GLU A 119 10.07 15.16 -15.23
CA GLU A 119 10.13 16.16 -14.16
C GLU A 119 9.14 15.85 -13.03
N TYR A 120 9.46 16.28 -11.82
CA TYR A 120 8.56 16.21 -10.68
C TYR A 120 7.65 17.44 -10.68
N LYS A 121 6.34 17.21 -10.57
CA LYS A 121 5.30 18.24 -10.44
C LYS A 121 4.29 17.81 -9.38
N LEU A 122 4.15 18.60 -8.33
CA LEU A 122 3.39 18.28 -7.12
C LEU A 122 1.95 17.86 -7.41
N PHE A 123 1.29 18.45 -8.41
CA PHE A 123 -0.12 18.17 -8.70
C PHE A 123 -0.37 17.26 -9.91
N SER A 124 0.64 16.94 -10.71
CA SER A 124 0.45 16.19 -11.96
C SER A 124 1.41 15.00 -12.13
N ARG A 125 2.62 15.06 -11.58
CA ARG A 125 3.63 14.00 -11.68
C ARG A 125 4.45 13.95 -10.39
N ASN A 126 3.92 13.25 -9.40
CA ASN A 126 4.51 13.05 -8.08
C ASN A 126 4.61 11.55 -7.71
N CYS A 127 5.05 11.26 -6.49
CA CYS A 127 5.20 9.90 -5.98
C CYS A 127 3.90 9.07 -6.09
N SER A 128 2.75 9.67 -5.80
CA SER A 128 1.43 9.00 -5.85
C SER A 128 0.95 8.74 -7.27
N THR A 129 1.10 9.70 -8.18
CA THR A 129 0.71 9.52 -9.58
C THR A 129 1.61 8.49 -10.27
N THR A 130 2.90 8.50 -9.97
CA THR A 130 3.86 7.53 -10.51
C THR A 130 3.55 6.13 -9.99
N ALA A 131 3.37 5.94 -8.68
CA ALA A 131 2.94 4.68 -8.10
C ALA A 131 1.61 4.18 -8.70
N SER A 132 0.64 5.08 -8.86
CA SER A 132 -0.66 4.78 -9.49
C SER A 132 -0.52 4.40 -10.96
N SER A 133 0.43 4.99 -11.69
CA SER A 133 0.69 4.65 -13.10
C SER A 133 1.22 3.22 -13.27
N ILE A 134 2.08 2.75 -12.34
CA ILE A 134 2.60 1.37 -12.33
C ILE A 134 1.46 0.39 -12.02
N LEU A 135 0.60 0.71 -11.04
CA LEU A 135 -0.60 -0.10 -10.75
C LEU A 135 -1.53 -0.18 -11.98
N ARG A 136 -1.77 0.94 -12.67
CA ARG A 136 -2.59 0.96 -13.89
C ARG A 136 -1.97 0.13 -15.02
N ALA A 137 -0.65 0.15 -15.18
CA ALA A 137 0.03 -0.69 -16.17
C ALA A 137 -0.21 -2.19 -15.94
N ALA A 138 -0.35 -2.62 -14.69
CA ALA A 138 -0.74 -3.99 -14.31
C ALA A 138 -2.26 -4.27 -14.45
N GLY A 139 -3.05 -3.34 -14.97
CA GLY A 139 -4.51 -3.47 -15.02
C GLY A 139 -5.19 -3.41 -13.65
N ILE A 140 -4.49 -2.97 -12.59
CA ILE A 140 -5.11 -2.75 -11.28
C ILE A 140 -5.85 -1.43 -11.32
N LYS A 141 -7.11 -1.43 -10.85
CA LYS A 141 -7.91 -0.21 -10.68
C LYS A 141 -7.31 0.68 -9.58
N ALA A 142 -6.32 1.47 -9.97
CA ALA A 142 -5.77 2.55 -9.18
C ALA A 142 -6.86 3.59 -8.89
N PRO A 143 -6.74 4.39 -7.82
CA PRO A 143 -7.70 5.45 -7.54
C PRO A 143 -7.84 6.41 -8.72
N ASP A 144 -9.09 6.74 -9.03
CA ASP A 144 -9.42 7.78 -10.00
C ASP A 144 -8.98 9.15 -9.43
N ILE A 145 -8.69 10.08 -10.33
CA ILE A 145 -8.42 11.49 -10.00
C ILE A 145 -9.70 12.05 -9.34
N PRO A 146 -9.65 12.68 -8.14
CA PRO A 146 -8.49 13.25 -7.46
C PRO A 146 -7.83 12.37 -6.38
N THR A 147 -8.41 11.22 -6.01
CA THR A 147 -7.92 10.39 -4.89
C THR A 147 -6.57 9.70 -5.16
N GLY A 148 -6.15 9.58 -6.42
CA GLY A 148 -4.85 9.00 -6.81
C GLY A 148 -3.74 10.03 -7.00
N LEU A 149 -4.03 11.32 -6.84
CA LEU A 149 -3.09 12.40 -7.07
C LEU A 149 -2.19 12.69 -5.86
N THR A 150 -2.56 12.24 -4.66
CA THR A 150 -1.83 12.59 -3.44
C THR A 150 -1.72 11.41 -2.48
N PRO A 151 -0.69 11.37 -1.61
CA PRO A 151 -0.59 10.33 -0.59
C PRO A 151 -1.78 10.35 0.37
N HIS A 152 -2.38 11.52 0.60
CA HIS A 152 -3.62 11.67 1.36
C HIS A 152 -4.77 10.85 0.76
N GLY A 153 -5.04 11.02 -0.54
CA GLY A 153 -6.10 10.31 -1.23
C GLY A 153 -5.86 8.80 -1.24
N LEU A 154 -4.60 8.37 -1.45
CA LEU A 154 -4.20 6.96 -1.38
C LEU A 154 -4.44 6.37 0.00
N THR A 155 -4.07 7.08 1.06
CA THR A 155 -4.31 6.67 2.45
C THR A 155 -5.80 6.56 2.76
N ILE A 156 -6.62 7.55 2.38
CA ILE A 156 -8.07 7.50 2.57
C ILE A 156 -8.66 6.28 1.85
N LYS A 157 -8.34 6.08 0.56
CA LYS A 157 -8.82 4.93 -0.20
C LYS A 157 -8.43 3.62 0.47
N LYS A 158 -7.17 3.48 0.89
CA LYS A 158 -6.70 2.30 1.60
C LYS A 158 -7.48 2.07 2.89
N ARG A 159 -7.79 3.11 3.66
CA ARG A 159 -8.58 3.02 4.90
C ARG A 159 -10.03 2.62 4.62
N LEU A 160 -10.64 3.14 3.56
CA LEU A 160 -11.96 2.70 3.09
C LEU A 160 -11.95 1.22 2.68
N MET A 161 -10.93 0.77 1.94
CA MET A 161 -10.74 -0.64 1.59
C MET A 161 -10.61 -1.51 2.86
N LEU A 162 -9.89 -1.04 3.87
CA LEU A 162 -9.74 -1.74 5.14
C LEU A 162 -11.06 -1.85 5.89
N ALA A 163 -11.85 -0.78 5.95
CA ALA A 163 -13.18 -0.79 6.55
C ALA A 163 -14.12 -1.76 5.83
N ALA A 164 -14.19 -1.68 4.49
CA ALA A 164 -14.99 -2.59 3.67
C ALA A 164 -14.59 -4.06 3.89
N ARG A 165 -13.28 -4.35 3.99
CA ARG A 165 -12.76 -5.70 4.28
C ARG A 165 -13.21 -6.19 5.66
N LYS A 166 -13.16 -5.34 6.69
CA LYS A 166 -13.63 -5.69 8.04
C LYS A 166 -15.13 -5.96 8.07
N ILE A 167 -15.93 -5.16 7.35
CA ILE A 167 -17.38 -5.38 7.22
C ILE A 167 -17.65 -6.72 6.54
N GLN A 168 -16.97 -7.02 5.42
CA GLN A 168 -17.12 -8.30 4.72
C GLN A 168 -16.82 -9.50 5.65
N ILE A 169 -15.73 -9.43 6.42
CA ILE A 169 -15.37 -10.45 7.40
C ILE A 169 -16.44 -10.56 8.50
N GLY A 170 -16.93 -9.42 9.02
CA GLY A 170 -17.98 -9.37 10.03
C GLY A 170 -19.28 -10.02 9.57
N LEU A 171 -19.72 -9.73 8.35
CA LEU A 171 -20.91 -10.34 7.75
C LEU A 171 -20.77 -11.85 7.60
N ILE A 172 -19.60 -12.34 7.16
CA ILE A 172 -19.36 -13.78 7.05
C ILE A 172 -19.41 -14.45 8.42
N LYS A 173 -18.80 -13.84 9.46
CA LYS A 173 -18.86 -14.35 10.83
C LYS A 173 -20.30 -14.38 11.37
N ALA A 174 -21.09 -13.33 11.12
CA ALA A 174 -22.49 -13.27 11.52
C ALA A 174 -23.32 -14.37 10.85
N LYS A 175 -23.17 -14.55 9.52
CA LYS A 175 -23.80 -15.65 8.77
C LYS A 175 -23.43 -17.01 9.33
N ASN A 176 -22.14 -17.23 9.64
CA ASN A 176 -21.67 -18.48 10.24
C ASN A 176 -22.25 -18.71 11.66
N LYS A 177 -22.40 -17.66 12.47
CA LYS A 177 -23.01 -17.76 13.80
C LYS A 177 -24.49 -18.13 13.70
N ILE A 178 -25.24 -17.50 12.80
CA ILE A 178 -26.66 -17.82 12.53
C ILE A 178 -26.77 -19.26 12.02
N ALA A 179 -25.98 -19.64 11.01
CA ALA A 179 -25.99 -21.01 10.49
C ALA A 179 -25.72 -22.03 11.61
N LYS A 180 -24.75 -21.78 12.50
CA LYS A 180 -24.47 -22.66 13.63
C LYS A 180 -25.66 -22.80 14.60
N LEU A 181 -26.37 -21.70 14.88
CA LEU A 181 -27.54 -21.72 15.78
C LEU A 181 -28.73 -22.50 15.20
N PHE A 182 -28.86 -22.52 13.87
CA PHE A 182 -29.96 -23.20 13.17
C PHE A 182 -29.53 -24.53 12.52
N GLY A 183 -28.42 -25.14 12.97
CA GLY A 183 -27.94 -26.43 12.43
C GLY A 183 -27.48 -26.40 10.97
N GLY A 184 -27.31 -25.23 10.38
CA GLY A 184 -26.89 -25.01 9.01
C GLY A 184 -25.37 -25.16 8.79
N LYS A 185 -24.98 -25.25 7.51
CA LYS A 185 -23.59 -25.44 7.09
C LYS A 185 -22.75 -24.17 7.29
N VAL A 186 -21.74 -24.25 8.15
CA VAL A 186 -20.80 -23.16 8.44
C VAL A 186 -19.71 -23.10 7.36
N VAL A 187 -19.38 -21.90 6.87
CA VAL A 187 -18.27 -21.71 5.93
C VAL A 187 -16.94 -21.82 6.69
N PRO A 188 -16.04 -22.75 6.33
CA PRO A 188 -14.74 -22.89 6.97
C PRO A 188 -13.85 -21.64 6.80
N THR A 189 -13.07 -21.31 7.82
CA THR A 189 -12.11 -20.19 7.80
C THR A 189 -11.13 -20.26 6.63
N THR A 190 -10.73 -21.47 6.22
CA THR A 190 -9.85 -21.71 5.06
C THR A 190 -10.46 -21.18 3.76
N LYS A 191 -11.75 -21.48 3.50
CA LYS A 191 -12.46 -20.95 2.33
C LYS A 191 -12.58 -19.43 2.35
N ILE A 192 -12.75 -18.84 3.53
CA ILE A 192 -12.78 -17.38 3.69
C ILE A 192 -11.41 -16.80 3.33
N LEU A 193 -10.33 -17.39 3.86
CA LEU A 193 -8.95 -16.98 3.56
C LEU A 193 -8.66 -17.05 2.07
N ASP A 194 -9.08 -18.10 1.37
CA ASP A 194 -8.84 -18.26 -0.07
C ASP A 194 -9.53 -17.15 -0.89
N VAL A 195 -10.77 -16.80 -0.54
CA VAL A 195 -11.47 -15.68 -1.18
C VAL A 195 -10.78 -14.35 -0.89
N LEU A 196 -10.22 -14.18 0.31
CA LEU A 196 -9.53 -12.95 0.70
C LEU A 196 -8.13 -12.83 0.06
N ARG A 197 -7.42 -13.93 -0.12
CA ARG A 197 -6.09 -14.00 -0.75
C ARG A 197 -6.08 -13.53 -2.20
N ASN A 198 -7.20 -13.65 -2.90
CA ASN A 198 -7.33 -13.23 -4.30
C ASN A 198 -7.72 -11.76 -4.49
N LYS A 199 -7.94 -11.02 -3.39
CA LYS A 199 -8.36 -9.62 -3.40
C LYS A 199 -7.26 -8.72 -2.82
N PRO A 200 -7.26 -7.42 -3.16
CA PRO A 200 -6.34 -6.47 -2.54
C PRO A 200 -6.44 -6.49 -1.02
N LEU A 201 -5.28 -6.53 -0.36
CA LEU A 201 -5.12 -6.55 1.08
C LEU A 201 -4.64 -5.18 1.59
N PRO A 202 -5.52 -4.34 2.13
CA PRO A 202 -5.12 -3.14 2.83
C PRO A 202 -4.53 -3.50 4.20
N VAL A 203 -3.25 -3.19 4.41
CA VAL A 203 -2.48 -3.57 5.61
C VAL A 203 -2.70 -2.55 6.74
N PRO A 204 -3.21 -2.94 7.93
CA PRO A 204 -3.37 -2.00 9.05
C PRO A 204 -2.06 -1.32 9.47
N ILE A 205 -2.12 -0.08 9.99
CA ILE A 205 -0.94 0.70 10.41
C ILE A 205 0.01 -0.12 11.30
N LYS A 206 -0.52 -0.80 12.33
CA LYS A 206 0.30 -1.58 13.27
C LYS A 206 1.10 -2.69 12.58
N ASP A 207 0.51 -3.34 11.59
CA ASP A 207 1.15 -4.44 10.87
C ASP A 207 2.20 -3.91 9.88
N GLY A 208 1.90 -2.78 9.21
CA GLY A 208 2.86 -2.09 8.34
C GLY A 208 4.08 -1.58 9.12
N MET A 209 3.86 -0.93 10.26
CA MET A 209 4.93 -0.51 11.16
C MET A 209 5.81 -1.66 11.62
N LYS A 210 5.19 -2.77 12.07
CA LYS A 210 5.92 -3.94 12.55
C LYS A 210 6.83 -4.51 11.46
N ALA A 211 6.31 -4.64 10.23
CA ALA A 211 7.09 -5.12 9.10
C ALA A 211 8.24 -4.16 8.73
N ASN A 212 7.95 -2.85 8.70
CA ASN A 212 8.94 -1.82 8.44
C ASN A 212 10.07 -1.81 9.48
N ALA A 213 9.74 -1.84 10.77
CA ALA A 213 10.71 -1.87 11.87
C ALA A 213 11.58 -3.13 11.84
N ALA A 214 10.99 -4.28 11.49
CA ALA A 214 11.71 -5.54 11.35
C ALA A 214 12.52 -5.64 10.04
N LYS A 215 12.40 -4.66 9.12
CA LYS A 215 12.94 -4.72 7.75
C LYS A 215 12.55 -6.01 7.01
N GLN A 216 11.36 -6.55 7.32
CA GLN A 216 10.85 -7.78 6.73
C GLN A 216 9.80 -7.47 5.65
N PRO A 217 9.69 -8.30 4.61
CA PRO A 217 8.55 -8.24 3.69
C PRO A 217 7.24 -8.39 4.45
N LEU A 218 6.18 -7.76 3.92
CA LEU A 218 4.84 -7.98 4.46
C LEU A 218 4.48 -9.46 4.33
N ASN A 219 3.79 -9.99 5.34
CA ASN A 219 3.24 -11.35 5.31
C ASN A 219 1.70 -11.29 5.18
N PRO A 220 1.15 -11.32 3.95
CA PRO A 220 -0.29 -11.21 3.70
C PRO A 220 -1.11 -12.26 4.45
N THR A 221 -0.60 -13.50 4.53
CA THR A 221 -1.30 -14.60 5.19
C THR A 221 -1.43 -14.37 6.70
N ALA A 222 -0.36 -13.93 7.36
CA ALA A 222 -0.40 -13.60 8.79
C ALA A 222 -1.37 -12.43 9.07
N ILE A 223 -1.34 -11.39 8.23
CA ILE A 223 -2.22 -10.22 8.36
C ILE A 223 -3.69 -10.60 8.18
N LEU A 224 -4.02 -11.36 7.12
CA LEU A 224 -5.37 -11.86 6.89
C LEU A 224 -5.88 -12.73 8.03
N THR A 225 -5.02 -13.62 8.55
CA THR A 225 -5.34 -14.49 9.67
C THR A 225 -5.63 -13.67 10.94
N ALA A 226 -4.81 -12.66 11.23
CA ALA A 226 -5.05 -11.75 12.35
C ALA A 226 -6.36 -10.95 12.20
N MET A 227 -6.72 -10.54 10.98
CA MET A 227 -8.01 -9.89 10.71
C MET A 227 -9.21 -10.82 10.95
N LEU A 228 -9.10 -12.09 10.60
CA LEU A 228 -10.14 -13.09 10.88
C LEU A 228 -10.21 -13.46 12.36
N ASN A 229 -9.09 -13.50 13.07
CA ASN A 229 -9.05 -13.93 14.47
C ASN A 229 -9.33 -12.82 15.48
N LYS A 230 -9.26 -11.54 15.08
CA LYS A 230 -9.73 -10.44 15.93
C LYS A 230 -11.20 -10.67 16.27
N LYS A 231 -11.46 -11.06 17.53
CA LYS A 231 -12.78 -10.93 18.15
C LYS A 231 -13.18 -9.47 17.98
N ALA A 232 -14.42 -9.23 17.57
CA ALA A 232 -14.99 -7.89 17.70
C ALA A 232 -14.85 -7.54 19.18
N LYS A 233 -13.95 -6.61 19.52
CA LYS A 233 -13.98 -6.01 20.85
C LYS A 233 -15.31 -5.26 20.89
N SER A 234 -16.31 -5.85 21.55
CA SER A 234 -17.41 -5.07 22.09
C SER A 234 -16.74 -4.02 22.99
N LYS A 235 -16.86 -2.76 22.61
CA LYS A 235 -16.89 -1.70 23.60
C LYS A 235 -18.26 -1.75 24.25
#